data_AF-D4F818-F1
#
_entry.id   AF-D4F818-F1
#
_cell.length_a   1.000
_cell.length_b   1.000
_cell.length_c   1.000
_cell.angle_alpha   90.00
_cell.angle_beta   90.00
_cell.angle_gamma   90.00
#
_symmetry.space_group_name_H-M   'P 1'
#
loop_
_entity.id
_entity.type
_entity.pdbx_description
1 polymer ?
#
loop_
_entity_poly.entity_id
_entity_poly.type
_entity_poly.pdbx_seq_one_letter_code
_entity_poly.pdbx_strand_id
1 'polypeptide(L)' 'MVPISTELTADTPVPVVPDPLTWGASLDLNTHLLSALGQCNADKAGIRRVELKRASLVVGDKVEEE' A
#
# COMPACT_ATOMS: atom_id res chain seq x y z
N MET A 1 3.73 -0.33 21.37
CA MET A 1 3.60 0.06 19.95
C MET A 1 2.37 -0.63 19.38
N VAL A 2 1.39 0.10 18.86
CA VAL A 2 0.21 -0.53 18.22
C VAL A 2 0.64 -1.12 16.86
N PRO A 3 0.35 -2.41 16.58
CA PRO A 3 0.67 -3.02 15.29
C PRO A 3 -0.09 -2.32 14.16
N ILE A 4 0.52 -2.26 12.97
CA ILE A 4 -0.15 -1.72 11.79
C ILE A 4 -1.25 -2.71 11.34
N SER A 5 -2.31 -2.20 10.70
CA SER A 5 -3.33 -3.06 10.10
C SER A 5 -2.70 -4.05 9.13
N THR A 6 -3.09 -5.32 9.21
CA THR A 6 -2.63 -6.37 8.30
C THR A 6 -2.93 -6.05 6.84
N GLU A 7 -4.05 -5.36 6.59
CA GLU A 7 -4.46 -4.92 5.26
C GLU A 7 -3.42 -4.02 4.59
N LEU A 8 -2.75 -3.14 5.35
CA LEU A 8 -1.74 -2.23 4.80
C LEU A 8 -0.45 -2.95 4.40
N THR A 9 -0.24 -4.16 4.91
CA THR A 9 0.96 -4.97 4.66
C THR A 9 0.66 -6.23 3.85
N ALA A 10 -0.59 -6.45 3.46
CA ALA A 10 -0.97 -7.55 2.60
C ALA A 10 -0.37 -7.35 1.20
N ASP A 11 -0.07 -8.45 0.52
CA ASP A 11 0.42 -8.40 -0.85
C ASP A 11 -0.65 -7.81 -1.77
N THR A 12 -0.25 -6.90 -2.64
CA THR A 12 -1.15 -6.39 -3.69
C THR A 12 -1.50 -7.53 -4.65
N PRO A 13 -2.79 -7.83 -4.89
CA PRO A 13 -3.18 -8.90 -5.80
C PRO A 13 -2.61 -8.69 -7.21
N VAL A 14 -2.02 -9.74 -7.77
CA VAL A 14 -1.52 -9.74 -9.15
C VAL A 14 -2.65 -10.21 -10.08
N PRO A 15 -3.12 -9.38 -11.02
CA PRO A 15 -4.15 -9.80 -11.97
C PRO A 15 -3.67 -10.98 -12.85
N VAL A 16 -4.57 -11.92 -13.13
CA VAL A 16 -4.28 -13.06 -14.00
C VAL A 16 -4.09 -12.59 -15.45
N VAL A 17 -3.05 -13.06 -16.11
CA VAL A 17 -2.85 -12.86 -17.55
C VAL A 17 -3.73 -13.88 -18.30
N PRO A 18 -4.68 -13.43 -19.15
CA PRO A 18 -5.58 -14.34 -19.86
C PRO A 18 -4.87 -15.07 -21.00
N ASP A 19 -5.31 -16.29 -21.28
CA ASP A 19 -4.84 -17.13 -22.39
C ASP A 19 -6.05 -17.71 -23.16
N PRO A 20 -6.26 -17.34 -24.44
CA PRO A 20 -5.44 -16.44 -25.24
C PRO A 20 -5.58 -14.97 -24.82
N LEU A 21 -4.48 -14.22 -24.90
CA LEU A 21 -4.48 -12.77 -24.68
C LEU A 21 -5.05 -12.05 -25.91
N THR A 22 -6.37 -11.96 -25.98
CA THR A 22 -7.06 -11.14 -27.00
C THR A 22 -6.86 -9.65 -26.73
N TRP A 23 -7.09 -8.81 -27.73
CA TRP A 23 -6.99 -7.35 -27.57
C TRP A 23 -7.96 -6.82 -26.50
N GLY A 24 -9.21 -7.30 -26.48
CA GLY A 24 -10.19 -6.92 -25.45
C GLY A 24 -9.76 -7.36 -24.05
N ALA A 25 -9.26 -8.60 -23.92
CA ALA A 25 -8.77 -9.11 -22.64
C ALA A 25 -7.53 -8.35 -22.14
N SER A 26 -6.71 -7.80 -23.04
CA SER A 26 -5.60 -6.90 -22.68
C SER A 26 -6.10 -5.57 -22.11
N LEU A 27 -7.19 -5.01 -22.65
CA LEU A 27 -7.78 -3.79 -22.11
C LEU A 27 -8.33 -4.01 -20.69
N ASP A 28 -9.01 -5.14 -20.47
CA ASP A 28 -9.48 -5.53 -19.13
C ASP A 28 -8.32 -5.73 -18.17
N LEU A 29 -7.26 -6.43 -18.60
CA LEU A 29 -6.05 -6.62 -17.81
C LEU A 29 -5.40 -5.27 -17.42
N ASN A 30 -5.32 -4.30 -18.33
CA ASN A 30 -4.81 -2.96 -18.02
C ASN A 30 -5.65 -2.24 -16.96
N THR A 31 -6.98 -2.38 -17.03
CA THR A 31 -7.90 -1.82 -16.03
C THR A 31 -7.68 -2.44 -14.64
N HIS A 32 -7.51 -3.76 -14.57
CA HIS A 32 -7.18 -4.46 -13.33
C HIS A 32 -5.82 -4.04 -12.79
N LEU A 33 -4.80 -3.92 -13.64
CA LEU A 33 -3.46 -3.48 -13.25
C LEU A 33 -3.44 -2.05 -12.71
N LEU A 34 -4.15 -1.12 -13.36
CA LEU A 34 -4.27 0.26 -12.87
C LEU A 34 -4.98 0.32 -11.51
N SER A 35 -6.00 -0.51 -11.31
CA SER A 35 -6.69 -0.62 -10.02
C SER A 35 -5.78 -1.17 -8.92
N ALA A 36 -5.05 -2.25 -9.20
CA ALA A 36 -4.08 -2.84 -8.27
C ALA A 36 -2.96 -1.85 -7.89
N LEU A 37 -2.44 -1.11 -8.87
CA LEU A 37 -1.44 -0.07 -8.64
C LEU A 37 -1.99 1.08 -7.77
N GLY A 38 -3.24 1.48 -8.02
CA GLY A 38 -3.94 2.47 -7.21
C GLY A 38 -4.03 2.06 -5.75
N GLN A 39 -4.45 0.83 -5.47
CA GLN A 39 -4.50 0.29 -4.10
C GLN A 39 -3.12 0.22 -3.47
N CYS A 40 -2.11 -0.32 -4.16
CA CYS A 40 -0.73 -0.38 -3.67
C CYS A 40 -0.19 1.01 -3.26
N ASN A 41 -0.50 2.04 -4.05
CA ASN A 41 -0.09 3.42 -3.73
C ASN A 41 -0.84 3.97 -2.50
N ALA A 42 -2.11 3.63 -2.33
CA ALA A 42 -2.90 3.98 -1.14
C ALA A 42 -2.33 3.31 0.12
N ASP A 43 -1.99 2.02 0.05
CA ASP A 43 -1.41 1.26 1.17
C ASP A 43 -0.05 1.84 1.58
N LYS A 44 0.83 2.11 0.61
CA LYS A 44 2.12 2.79 0.84
C LYS A 44 1.93 4.15 1.53
N ALA A 45 0.91 4.92 1.13
CA ALA A 45 0.61 6.19 1.79
C ALA A 45 0.12 5.98 3.23
N GLY A 46 -0.71 4.96 3.47
CA GLY A 46 -1.14 4.53 4.81
C GLY A 46 0.04 4.18 5.71
N ILE A 47 0.95 3.33 5.24
CA ILE A 47 2.18 2.96 5.96
C ILE A 47 3.01 4.19 6.29
N ARG A 48 3.28 5.07 5.32
CA ARG A 48 4.06 6.31 5.55
C ARG A 48 3.45 7.18 6.66
N ARG A 49 2.11 7.31 6.70
CA ARG A 49 1.41 8.07 7.76
C ARG A 49 1.60 7.43 9.14
N VAL A 50 1.57 6.10 9.21
CA VAL A 50 1.80 5.36 10.47
C VAL A 50 3.24 5.56 10.94
N GLU A 51 4.22 5.43 10.04
CA GLU A 51 5.63 5.63 10.36
C GLU A 51 5.93 7.08 10.81
N LEU A 52 5.33 8.08 10.16
CA LEU A 52 5.46 9.48 10.59
C LEU A 52 4.93 9.71 12.01
N LYS A 53 3.76 9.14 12.33
CA LYS A 53 3.19 9.22 13.70
C LYS A 53 4.09 8.55 14.73
N ARG A 54 4.70 7.42 14.37
CA ARG A 54 5.64 6.70 15.25
C ARG A 54 6.90 7.53 15.49
N ALA A 55 7.46 8.13 14.44
CA ALA A 55 8.62 9.00 14.55
C ALA A 55 8.35 10.25 15.40
N SER A 56 7.17 10.87 15.28
CA SER A 56 6.82 12.05 16.10
C SER A 56 6.71 11.74 17.59
N LEU A 57 6.24 10.54 17.96
CA LEU A 57 6.18 10.12 19.36
C LEU A 57 7.60 9.94 19.94
N VAL A 58 8.52 9.35 19.16
CA VAL A 58 9.93 9.17 19.58
C VAL A 58 10.66 10.51 19.73
N VAL A 59 10.28 11.54 18.97
CA VAL A 59 10.87 12.88 19.11
C VAL A 59 10.33 13.61 20.34
N GLY A 60 9.04 13.45 20.66
CA GLY A 60 8.43 14.06 21.86
C GLY A 60 9.08 13.59 23.16
N ASP A 61 9.37 12.30 23.28
CA ASP A 61 10.01 11.71 24.47
C ASP A 61 11.43 12.24 24.72
N LYS A 62 12.12 12.78 23.71
CA LYS A 62 13.49 13.31 23.85
C LYS A 62 13.55 14.77 24.30
N VAL A 63 12.42 15.49 24.30
CA VAL A 63 12.37 16.92 24.66
C VAL A 63 12.09 17.11 26.16
N GLU A 64 11.60 16.09 26.86
CA GLU A 64 11.28 16.16 28.30
C GLU A 64 12.46 15.79 29.22
N GLU A 65 13.63 15.45 28.68
CA GLU A 65 14.85 15.11 29.46
C GLU A 65 15.87 16.27 29.58
N GLU A 66 15.56 17.51 29.17
CA GLU A 66 16.43 18.69 29.35
C GLU A 66 15.85 19.71 30.36
#